data_AF-A0A7S2SSP7-F1
#
_entry.id   AF-A0A7S2SSP7-F1
#
_cell.length_a   1.000
_cell.length_b   1.000
_cell.length_c   1.000
_cell.angle_alpha   90.00
_cell.angle_beta   90.00
_cell.angle_gamma   90.00
#
_symmetry.space_group_name_H-M   'P 1'
#
loop_
_entity.id
_entity.type
_entity.pdbx_description
1 polymer ?
#
loop_
_entity_poly.entity_id
_entity_poly.type
_entity_poly.pdbx_seq_one_letter_code
_entity_poly.pdbx_strand_id
1 'polypeptide(L)'
;LPSVSWAPIALVSALTGQRCPKIYDAIDTSVENHRQRFKTSVLNDVLQDTVRWQPPPILRKGGGQGKIYYCNQVGRSPPTVAMFCNRASFFSDNYKRFVERKFRESLGFEGTPVRFLWRGKRVRTLERDKKRGR
;
A
#
# COMPACT_ATOMS: atom_id res chain seq x y z
N LEU A 1 -7.12 1.52 -18.75
CA LEU A 1 -8.01 0.74 -17.86
C LEU A 1 -7.83 1.21 -16.42
N PRO A 2 -8.79 1.92 -15.82
CA PRO A 2 -8.62 2.55 -14.49
C PRO A 2 -8.33 1.57 -13.35
N SER A 3 -8.82 0.33 -13.45
CA SER A 3 -8.67 -0.72 -12.43
C SER A 3 -7.35 -1.49 -12.49
N VAL A 4 -6.58 -1.35 -13.58
CA VAL A 4 -5.36 -2.14 -13.84
C VAL A 4 -4.18 -1.25 -14.25
N SER A 5 -4.10 -0.05 -13.65
CA SER A 5 -3.02 0.92 -13.94
C SER A 5 -1.61 0.41 -13.63
N TRP A 6 -1.49 -0.70 -12.91
CA TRP A 6 -0.25 -1.32 -12.49
C TRP A 6 0.26 -2.41 -13.44
N ALA A 7 -0.55 -2.85 -14.42
CA ALA A 7 -0.12 -3.89 -15.35
C ALA A 7 0.66 -3.29 -16.53
N PRO A 8 1.79 -3.89 -16.93
CA PRO A 8 2.53 -3.47 -18.10
C PRO A 8 1.68 -3.69 -19.37
N ILE A 9 1.76 -2.74 -20.31
CA ILE A 9 1.05 -2.83 -21.60
C ILE A 9 2.06 -3.26 -22.67
N ALA A 10 1.89 -4.47 -23.20
CA ALA A 10 2.69 -4.98 -24.32
C ALA A 10 1.88 -4.97 -25.62
N LEU A 11 2.37 -4.27 -26.63
CA LEU A 11 1.80 -4.28 -27.98
C LEU A 11 2.48 -5.38 -28.81
N VAL A 12 1.69 -6.35 -29.25
CA VAL A 12 2.15 -7.56 -29.96
C VAL A 12 1.26 -7.86 -31.16
N SER A 13 1.79 -8.64 -32.10
CA SER A 13 1.02 -9.21 -33.21
C SER A 13 1.18 -10.72 -33.23
N ALA A 14 0.10 -11.44 -32.96
CA ALA A 14 0.11 -12.90 -33.01
C ALA A 14 0.28 -13.43 -34.43
N LEU A 15 -0.27 -12.73 -35.43
CA LEU A 15 -0.22 -13.13 -36.84
C LEU A 15 1.20 -13.08 -37.40
N THR A 16 1.95 -12.02 -37.09
CA THR A 16 3.32 -11.81 -37.59
C THR A 16 4.39 -12.28 -36.61
N GLY A 17 4.01 -12.71 -35.40
CA GLY A 17 4.93 -13.06 -34.32
C GLY A 17 5.67 -11.86 -33.70
N GLN A 18 5.31 -10.63 -34.09
CA GLN A 18 6.03 -9.43 -33.66
C GLN A 18 5.90 -9.21 -32.16
N ARG A 19 7.05 -9.15 -31.47
CA ARG A 19 7.18 -8.87 -30.03
C ARG A 19 6.50 -9.88 -29.10
N CYS A 20 6.04 -11.03 -29.61
CA CYS A 20 5.50 -12.11 -28.78
C CYS A 20 6.46 -12.61 -27.68
N PRO A 21 7.79 -12.70 -27.90
CA PRO A 21 8.71 -13.09 -26.84
C PRO A 21 8.71 -12.15 -25.62
N LYS A 22 8.43 -10.85 -25.82
CA LYS A 22 8.38 -9.86 -24.73
C LYS A 22 7.27 -10.12 -23.71
N ILE A 23 6.29 -10.96 -24.05
CA ILE A 23 5.25 -11.38 -23.13
C ILE A 23 5.88 -12.19 -21.98
N TYR A 24 6.82 -13.09 -22.28
CA TYR A 24 7.49 -13.90 -21.27
C TYR A 24 8.33 -13.03 -20.33
N ASP A 25 9.09 -12.07 -20.85
CA ASP A 25 9.85 -11.11 -20.04
C ASP A 25 8.96 -10.32 -19.06
N ALA A 26 7.79 -9.89 -19.54
CA ALA A 26 6.81 -9.17 -18.72
C ALA A 26 6.18 -10.07 -17.65
N ILE A 27 5.93 -11.35 -17.96
CA ILE A 27 5.43 -12.35 -17.01
C ILE A 27 6.48 -12.58 -15.91
N ASP A 28 7.74 -12.80 -16.27
CA ASP A 28 8.80 -13.10 -15.30
C ASP A 28 8.98 -11.93 -14.32
N THR A 29 9.01 -10.70 -14.83
CA THR A 29 9.07 -9.48 -14.02
C THR A 29 7.86 -9.36 -13.09
N SER A 30 6.66 -9.62 -13.61
CA SER A 30 5.41 -9.56 -12.83
C SER A 30 5.38 -10.61 -11.72
N VAL A 31 5.85 -11.83 -11.99
CA VAL A 31 5.91 -12.94 -11.03
C VAL A 31 6.92 -12.64 -9.91
N GLU A 32 8.07 -12.07 -10.25
CA GLU A 32 9.08 -11.66 -9.26
C GLU A 32 8.49 -10.62 -8.30
N ASN A 33 7.90 -9.55 -8.85
CA ASN A 33 7.25 -8.51 -8.05
C ASN A 33 6.06 -9.07 -7.23
N HIS A 34 5.30 -10.01 -7.80
CA HIS A 34 4.19 -10.68 -7.11
C HIS A 34 4.62 -11.59 -5.96
N ARG A 35 5.90 -11.96 -5.90
CA ARG A 35 6.49 -12.79 -4.83
C ARG A 35 7.48 -11.99 -4.00
N GLN A 36 7.60 -10.69 -4.18
CA GLN A 36 8.61 -9.92 -3.46
C GLN A 36 8.26 -9.81 -1.97
N ARG A 37 9.29 -9.92 -1.12
CA ARG A 37 9.17 -9.72 0.33
C ARG A 37 10.09 -8.61 0.80
N PHE A 38 9.52 -7.59 1.41
CA PHE A 38 10.27 -6.46 1.95
C PHE A 38 10.52 -6.64 3.44
N LYS A 39 11.68 -6.18 3.89
CA LYS A 39 11.97 -6.06 5.32
C LYS A 39 11.04 -5.01 5.93
N THR A 40 10.59 -5.28 7.15
CA THR A 40 9.71 -4.37 7.89
C THR A 40 10.35 -2.99 8.07
N SER A 41 11.66 -2.89 8.25
CA SER A 41 12.37 -1.60 8.33
C SER A 41 12.14 -0.74 7.08
N VAL A 42 12.43 -1.30 5.90
CA VAL A 42 12.28 -0.61 4.61
C VAL A 42 10.84 -0.11 4.40
N LEU A 43 9.85 -0.94 4.75
CA LEU A 43 8.44 -0.54 4.66
C LEU A 43 8.11 0.63 5.59
N ASN A 44 8.68 0.65 6.79
CA ASN A 44 8.45 1.73 7.75
C ASN A 44 9.21 3.00 7.37
N ASP A 45 10.37 2.90 6.74
CA ASP A 45 11.10 4.06 6.22
C ASP A 45 10.28 4.75 5.12
N VAL A 46 9.81 3.98 4.14
CA VAL A 46 8.90 4.48 3.08
C VAL A 46 7.62 5.08 3.67
N LEU A 47 7.06 4.45 4.70
CA LEU A 47 5.89 4.98 5.40
C LEU A 47 6.16 6.34 6.04
N GLN A 48 7.28 6.47 6.75
CA GLN A 48 7.66 7.72 7.40
C GLN A 48 7.83 8.83 6.39
N ASP A 49 8.52 8.57 5.28
CA ASP A 49 8.72 9.54 4.21
C ASP A 49 7.40 9.94 3.55
N THR A 50 6.51 8.97 3.32
CA THR A 50 5.16 9.22 2.76
C THR A 50 4.34 10.12 3.69
N VAL A 51 4.37 9.87 5.00
CA VAL A 51 3.64 10.65 6.01
C VAL A 51 4.24 12.04 6.18
N ARG A 52 5.58 12.19 6.08
CA ARG A 52 6.26 13.48 6.10
C ARG A 52 5.87 14.34 4.89
N TRP A 53 5.77 13.72 3.71
CA TRP A 53 5.39 14.42 2.50
C TRP A 53 3.92 14.87 2.53
N GLN A 54 3.01 14.00 2.98
CA GLN A 54 1.61 14.37 3.19
C GLN A 54 1.08 13.78 4.50
N PRO A 55 0.92 14.61 5.55
CA PRO A 55 0.42 14.14 6.82
C PRO A 55 -1.05 13.70 6.72
N PRO A 56 -1.49 12.75 7.56
CA PRO A 56 -2.89 12.37 7.64
C PRO A 56 -3.78 13.56 7.97
N PRO A 57 -4.99 13.64 7.37
CA PRO A 57 -5.91 14.74 7.60
C PRO A 57 -6.35 14.80 9.07
N ILE A 58 -6.52 16.02 9.57
CA ILE A 58 -7.12 16.28 10.88
C ILE A 58 -8.65 16.31 10.71
N LEU A 59 -9.39 15.51 11.49
CA LEU A 59 -10.85 15.52 11.43
C LEU A 59 -11.38 16.80 12.10
N ARG A 60 -12.02 17.69 11.33
CA ARG A 60 -12.55 18.99 11.81
C ARG A 60 -13.57 18.88 12.96
N LYS A 61 -14.32 17.78 13.08
CA LYS A 61 -15.35 17.59 14.14
C LYS A 61 -14.81 16.80 15.33
N GLY A 62 -13.94 17.40 16.14
CA GLY A 62 -13.49 16.85 17.44
C GLY A 62 -12.81 15.49 17.41
N GLY A 63 -12.48 14.97 16.22
CA GLY A 63 -11.84 13.68 16.01
C GLY A 63 -10.37 13.92 15.79
N GLY A 64 -9.52 13.44 16.71
CA GLY A 64 -8.08 13.65 16.65
C GLY A 64 -7.42 13.22 15.33
N GLN A 65 -6.14 13.52 15.19
CA GLN A 65 -5.39 13.23 13.97
C GLN A 65 -5.25 11.71 13.71
N GLY A 66 -5.34 11.31 12.44
CA GLY A 66 -4.96 9.97 12.02
C GLY A 66 -3.48 9.73 12.33
N LYS A 67 -3.16 8.67 13.09
CA LYS A 67 -1.77 8.29 13.40
C LYS A 67 -1.53 6.88 12.90
N ILE A 68 -0.58 6.75 11.99
CA ILE A 68 -0.05 5.45 11.56
C ILE A 68 1.19 5.18 12.40
N TYR A 69 1.25 4.01 13.02
CA TYR A 69 2.31 3.65 13.96
C TYR A 69 3.44 2.92 13.24
N TYR A 70 3.07 1.91 12.47
CA TYR A 70 4.00 1.09 11.70
C TYR A 70 3.22 0.32 10.63
N CYS A 71 3.96 -0.28 9.71
CA CYS A 71 3.43 -1.23 8.76
C CYS A 71 4.32 -2.47 8.66
N ASN A 72 3.75 -3.57 8.20
CA ASN A 72 4.49 -4.77 7.83
C ASN A 72 3.82 -5.51 6.68
N GLN A 73 4.59 -6.32 5.97
CA GLN A 73 4.04 -7.21 4.95
C GLN A 73 3.54 -8.51 5.60
N VAL A 74 2.24 -8.77 5.46
CA VAL A 74 1.54 -9.92 6.04
C VAL A 74 1.21 -11.01 5.02
N GLY A 75 1.28 -10.67 3.73
CA GLY A 75 1.01 -11.60 2.63
C GLY A 75 1.97 -11.37 1.47
N ARG A 76 2.28 -12.45 0.75
CA ARG A 76 3.30 -12.43 -0.31
C ARG A 76 2.69 -12.38 -1.71
N SER A 77 1.64 -13.13 -1.99
CA SER A 77 1.07 -13.28 -3.33
C SER A 77 -0.47 -13.23 -3.29
N PRO A 78 -1.08 -12.04 -3.45
CA PRO A 78 -0.44 -10.75 -3.75
C PRO A 78 0.25 -10.11 -2.53
N PRO A 79 1.26 -9.24 -2.76
CA PRO A 79 1.88 -8.45 -1.70
C PRO A 79 0.83 -7.71 -0.88
N THR A 80 0.74 -8.03 0.40
CA THR A 80 -0.26 -7.47 1.31
C THR A 80 0.43 -6.78 2.46
N VAL A 81 0.26 -5.46 2.55
CA VAL A 81 0.83 -4.60 3.59
C VAL A 81 -0.26 -4.23 4.58
N ALA A 82 -0.04 -4.56 5.86
CA ALA A 82 -0.92 -4.14 6.94
C ALA A 82 -0.38 -2.84 7.55
N MET A 83 -1.25 -1.82 7.59
CA MET A 83 -1.01 -0.51 8.17
C MET A 83 -1.67 -0.46 9.55
N PHE A 84 -0.88 -0.35 10.60
CA PHE A 84 -1.38 -0.24 11.96
C PHE A 84 -1.53 1.22 12.34
N CYS A 85 -2.76 1.61 12.67
CA CYS A 85 -3.12 2.99 12.97
C CYS A 85 -4.01 3.07 14.20
N ASN A 86 -4.24 4.30 14.67
CA ASN A 86 -5.18 4.54 15.77
C ASN A 86 -6.60 4.13 15.39
N ARG A 87 -7.14 4.69 14.30
CA ARG A 87 -8.47 4.42 13.77
C ARG A 87 -8.45 4.42 12.25
N ALA A 88 -8.82 3.29 11.65
CA ALA A 88 -8.86 3.15 10.20
C ALA A 88 -9.88 4.13 9.54
N SER A 89 -10.94 4.50 10.26
CA SER A 89 -11.96 5.46 9.79
C SER A 89 -11.45 6.90 9.66
N PHE A 90 -10.27 7.23 10.21
CA PHE A 90 -9.69 8.57 10.06
C PHE A 90 -9.01 8.79 8.72
N PHE A 91 -8.77 7.72 7.96
CA PHE A 91 -8.11 7.77 6.66
C PHE A 91 -9.16 7.67 5.56
N SER A 92 -9.34 8.75 4.80
CA SER A 92 -10.20 8.77 3.62
C SER A 92 -9.63 7.87 2.52
N ASP A 93 -10.46 7.40 1.61
CA ASP A 93 -10.00 6.52 0.53
C ASP A 93 -9.01 7.23 -0.41
N ASN A 94 -9.13 8.55 -0.57
CA ASN A 94 -8.14 9.35 -1.29
C ASN A 94 -6.75 9.29 -0.63
N TYR A 95 -6.69 9.39 0.71
CA TYR A 95 -5.43 9.25 1.43
C TYR A 95 -4.87 7.83 1.32
N LYS A 96 -5.72 6.80 1.39
CA LYS A 96 -5.30 5.41 1.20
C LYS A 96 -4.71 5.17 -0.20
N ARG A 97 -5.34 5.71 -1.25
CA ARG A 97 -4.83 5.65 -2.64
C ARG A 97 -3.53 6.41 -2.81
N PHE A 98 -3.37 7.56 -2.15
CA PHE A 98 -2.12 8.30 -2.12
C PHE A 98 -0.97 7.46 -1.51
N VAL A 99 -1.21 6.83 -0.34
CA VAL A 99 -0.23 5.96 0.30
C VAL A 99 0.10 4.76 -0.59
N GLU A 100 -0.90 4.09 -1.18
CA GLU A 100 -0.67 3.00 -2.14
C GLU A 100 0.23 3.45 -3.29
N ARG A 101 -0.06 4.60 -3.91
CA ARG A 101 0.74 5.13 -5.02
C ARG A 101 2.19 5.37 -4.59
N LYS A 102 2.43 5.98 -3.42
CA LYS A 102 3.79 6.23 -2.91
C LYS A 102 4.57 4.96 -2.62
N PHE A 103 3.91 3.94 -2.09
CA PHE A 103 4.51 2.62 -1.90
C PHE A 103 4.86 1.97 -3.25
N ARG A 104 4.00 2.09 -4.26
CA ARG A 104 4.29 1.60 -5.63
C ARG A 104 5.48 2.32 -6.26
N GLU A 105 5.55 3.65 -6.12
CA GLU A 105 6.69 4.47 -6.61
C GLU A 105 8.01 4.10 -5.92
N SER A 106 7.98 3.79 -4.62
CA SER A 106 9.21 3.56 -3.84
C SER A 106 9.74 2.12 -3.89
N LEU A 107 8.85 1.13 -4.01
CA LEU A 107 9.20 -0.29 -3.89
C LEU A 107 9.10 -1.08 -5.21
N GLY A 108 8.43 -0.54 -6.24
CA GLY A 108 8.37 -1.16 -7.56
C GLY A 108 7.45 -2.38 -7.63
N PHE A 109 6.13 -2.18 -7.53
CA PHE A 109 5.12 -3.24 -7.65
C PHE A 109 4.51 -3.34 -9.07
N GLU A 110 5.35 -3.30 -10.10
CA GLU A 110 4.88 -3.40 -11.48
C GLU A 110 4.37 -4.82 -11.78
N GLY A 111 3.26 -4.93 -12.51
CA GLY A 111 2.71 -6.23 -12.89
C GLY A 111 2.02 -7.00 -11.76
N THR A 112 1.94 -6.45 -10.54
CA THR A 112 1.22 -7.06 -9.42
C THR A 112 0.21 -6.11 -8.76
N PRO A 113 -0.98 -6.61 -8.37
CA PRO A 113 -1.83 -5.90 -7.43
C PRO A 113 -1.19 -5.89 -6.04
N VAL A 114 -1.36 -4.78 -5.30
CA VAL A 114 -0.91 -4.64 -3.91
C VAL A 114 -2.13 -4.43 -3.04
N ARG A 115 -2.20 -5.13 -1.91
CA ARG A 115 -3.32 -4.99 -0.96
C ARG A 115 -2.87 -4.22 0.28
N PHE A 116 -3.57 -3.14 0.60
CA PHE A 116 -3.33 -2.39 1.84
C PHE A 116 -4.46 -2.65 2.84
N LEU A 117 -4.11 -3.23 4.00
CA LEU A 117 -5.05 -3.48 5.09
C LEU A 117 -4.89 -2.44 6.18
N TRP A 118 -5.92 -1.67 6.47
CA TRP A 118 -5.90 -0.65 7.51
C TRP A 118 -6.45 -1.22 8.81
N ARG A 119 -5.59 -1.38 9.82
CA ARG A 119 -5.94 -1.96 11.12
C ARG A 119 -5.91 -0.88 12.20
N GLY A 120 -7.08 -0.58 12.77
CA GLY A 120 -7.20 0.29 13.93
C GLY A 120 -6.98 -0.47 15.25
N LYS A 121 -6.66 0.25 16.33
CA LYS A 121 -6.74 -0.32 17.69
C LYS A 121 -8.19 -0.72 18.00
N ARG A 122 -8.38 -1.81 18.76
CA ARG A 122 -9.72 -2.21 19.25
C ARG A 122 -10.33 -1.08 20.10
N VAL A 123 -11.63 -0.85 19.96
CA VAL A 123 -12.36 0.23 20.64
C VAL A 123 -12.16 0.21 22.16
N ARG A 124 -12.22 -0.98 22.78
CA ARG A 124 -11.97 -1.17 24.23
C ARG A 124 -10.59 -0.68 24.69
N THR A 125 -9.56 -0.79 23.85
CA THR A 125 -8.20 -0.36 24.18
C THR A 125 -8.08 1.17 24.09
N LEU A 126 -8.78 1.80 23.13
CA LEU A 126 -8.79 3.25 22.98
C LEU A 126 -9.45 3.96 24.17
N GLU A 127 -10.52 3.39 24.74
CA GLU A 127 -11.20 3.94 25.91
C GLU A 127 -10.36 3.85 27.19
N ARG A 128 -9.59 2.78 27.37
CA ARG A 128 -8.63 2.64 28.48
C ARG A 128 -7.50 3.67 28.40
N ASP A 129 -6.92 3.88 27.21
CA ASP A 129 -5.86 4.88 27.01
C ASP A 129 -6.39 6.29 27.33
N LYS A 130 -7.64 6.60 26.95
CA LYS A 130 -8.27 7.91 27.24
C LYS A 130 -8.54 8.14 28.74
N LYS A 131 -8.79 7.08 29.53
CA LYS A 131 -8.99 7.16 30.98
C LYS A 131 -7.68 7.26 31.77
N ARG A 132 -6.55 6.80 31.22
CA ARG A 132 -5.23 6.83 31.88
C ARG A 132 -4.47 8.14 31.69
N GLY A 133 -4.77 8.89 30.63
CA GLY A 133 -4.14 10.18 30.32
C GLY A 133 -4.93 11.40 30.78
N ARG A 134 -5.82 11.24 31.78
CA ARG A 134 -6.67 12.30 32.32
C ARG A 134 -6.53 12.34 33.84
#